data_AF-A0A0C3MRW2-F1
#
_entry.id   AF-A0A0C3MRW2-F1
#
_cell.length_a   1.000
_cell.length_b   1.000
_cell.length_c   1.000
_cell.angle_alpha   90.00
_cell.angle_beta   90.00
_cell.angle_gamma   90.00
#
_symmetry.space_group_name_H-M   'P 1'
#
loop_
_entity.id
_entity.type
_entity.pdbx_description
1 polymer ?
#
loop_
_entity_poly.entity_id
_entity_poly.type
_entity_poly.pdbx_seq_one_letter_code
_entity_poly.pdbx_strand_id
1 'polypeptide(L)'
;MFELRLLKLVVVFFFLAPAFFIYFVIMKNDIKFTHVITEVSRDEIYQSMKLVGDDNRSEKIIFAGFYDCLQDYKPLWKRRIPKGNPHDDYYLEVLVSSNDMLIFDVRGGEAYQVGVRSIDENGIYQDSSDSHAINCNVNLIKVVDK
;
A
#
# COMPACT_ATOMS: atom_id res chain seq x y z
N MET A 1 19.98 -6.78 -55.20
CA MET A 1 19.16 -7.53 -54.21
C MET A 1 19.54 -7.25 -52.75
N PHE A 2 20.77 -6.81 -52.45
CA PHE A 2 21.26 -6.56 -51.09
C PHE A 2 20.71 -5.25 -50.47
N GLU A 3 20.67 -4.17 -51.25
CA GLU A 3 20.19 -2.85 -50.78
C GLU A 3 18.72 -2.85 -50.35
N LEU A 4 17.86 -3.58 -51.08
CA LEU A 4 16.43 -3.69 -50.75
C LEU A 4 16.18 -4.45 -49.44
N ARG A 5 17.11 -5.34 -49.03
CA ARG A 5 17.02 -6.06 -47.76
C ARG A 5 17.51 -5.20 -46.59
N LEU A 6 18.55 -4.40 -46.82
CA LEU A 6 19.07 -3.45 -45.84
C LEU A 6 18.03 -2.36 -45.51
N LEU A 7 17.35 -1.82 -46.54
CA LEU A 7 16.29 -0.83 -46.38
C LEU A 7 15.13 -1.36 -45.53
N LYS A 8 14.69 -2.60 -45.76
CA LYS A 8 13.62 -3.24 -44.96
C LYS A 8 14.04 -3.40 -43.50
N LEU A 9 15.28 -3.78 -43.24
CA LEU A 9 15.83 -3.92 -41.88
C LEU A 9 15.90 -2.59 -41.14
N VAL A 10 16.35 -1.53 -41.82
CA VAL A 10 16.41 -0.17 -41.26
C VAL A 10 15.02 0.34 -40.95
N VAL A 11 14.05 0.16 -41.86
CA VAL A 11 12.66 0.57 -41.63
C VAL A 11 12.05 -0.17 -40.44
N VAL A 12 12.25 -1.49 -40.32
CA VAL A 12 11.77 -2.28 -39.17
C VAL A 12 12.40 -1.78 -37.86
N PHE A 13 13.69 -1.45 -37.85
CA PHE A 13 14.35 -0.89 -36.68
C PHE A 13 13.78 0.47 -36.27
N PHE A 14 13.51 1.37 -37.24
CA PHE A 14 12.87 2.66 -36.99
C PHE A 14 11.42 2.55 -36.47
N PHE A 15 10.70 1.48 -36.80
CA PHE A 15 9.36 1.23 -36.26
C PHE A 15 9.39 0.57 -34.86
N LEU A 16 10.39 -0.25 -34.56
CA LEU A 16 10.48 -0.96 -33.28
C LEU A 16 11.19 -0.14 -32.18
N ALA A 17 12.16 0.69 -32.52
CA ALA A 17 12.92 1.49 -31.55
C ALA A 17 12.02 2.47 -30.75
N PRO A 18 11.05 3.21 -31.34
CA PRO A 18 10.17 4.09 -30.60
C PRO A 18 9.26 3.32 -29.65
N ALA A 19 8.74 2.16 -30.06
CA ALA A 19 7.91 1.31 -29.20
C ALA A 19 8.70 0.78 -27.99
N PHE A 20 9.97 0.41 -28.20
CA PHE A 20 10.86 0.00 -27.12
C PHE A 20 11.19 1.18 -26.19
N PHE A 21 11.42 2.37 -26.73
CA PHE A 21 11.67 3.58 -25.93
C PHE A 21 10.45 4.00 -25.12
N ILE A 22 9.24 3.95 -25.71
CA ILE A 22 7.97 4.20 -25.02
C ILE A 22 7.75 3.16 -23.91
N TYR A 23 8.00 1.88 -24.19
CA TYR A 23 7.92 0.82 -23.19
C TYR A 23 8.88 1.06 -22.00
N PHE A 24 10.12 1.46 -22.25
CA PHE A 24 11.08 1.80 -21.20
C PHE A 24 10.72 3.07 -20.43
N VAL A 25 10.17 4.10 -21.10
CA VAL A 25 9.71 5.34 -20.46
C VAL A 25 8.49 5.07 -19.56
N ILE A 26 7.56 4.21 -20.00
CA ILE A 26 6.40 3.81 -19.20
C ILE A 26 6.84 2.95 -18.00
N MET A 27 7.74 1.98 -18.18
CA MET A 27 8.27 1.15 -17.09
C MET A 27 9.10 1.94 -16.07
N LYS A 28 9.74 3.05 -16.48
CA LYS A 28 10.47 3.94 -15.55
C LYS A 28 9.53 4.85 -14.76
N ASN A 29 8.33 5.12 -15.28
CA ASN A 29 7.27 5.87 -14.61
C ASN A 29 6.37 5.00 -13.72
N ASP A 30 6.52 3.66 -13.74
CA ASP A 30 6.21 2.83 -12.58
C ASP A 30 7.27 3.10 -11.50
N ILE A 31 7.27 4.33 -10.98
CA ILE A 31 7.96 4.69 -9.76
C ILE A 31 7.29 3.87 -8.68
N LYS A 32 7.79 2.64 -8.49
CA LYS A 32 7.48 1.81 -7.35
C LYS A 32 8.05 2.54 -6.14
N PHE A 33 7.23 3.38 -5.53
CA PHE A 33 7.49 3.88 -4.19
C PHE A 33 7.41 2.66 -3.26
N THR A 34 8.53 1.96 -3.15
CA THR A 34 8.70 0.81 -2.26
C THR A 34 9.03 1.36 -0.87
N HIS A 35 8.14 2.20 -0.33
CA HIS A 35 8.31 2.70 1.02
C HIS A 35 7.77 1.65 1.97
N VAL A 36 8.69 0.96 2.64
CA VAL A 36 8.38 -0.06 3.63
C VAL A 36 8.63 0.55 4.99
N ILE A 37 7.59 0.75 5.79
CA ILE A 37 7.75 1.16 7.19
C ILE A 37 8.33 -0.03 7.96
N THR A 38 9.62 0.04 8.28
CA THR A 38 10.31 -0.97 9.09
C THR A 38 10.27 -0.65 10.60
N GLU A 39 9.90 0.57 10.96
CA GLU A 39 9.98 1.10 12.33
C GLU A 39 8.60 1.10 13.02
N VAL A 40 7.82 0.04 12.87
CA VAL A 40 6.65 -0.17 13.73
C VAL A 40 7.12 -0.84 15.02
N SER A 41 6.70 -0.31 16.17
CA SER A 41 6.96 -0.89 17.48
C SER A 41 5.73 -1.64 17.98
N ARG A 42 5.98 -2.73 18.71
CA ARG A 42 4.93 -3.52 19.37
C ARG A 42 4.23 -2.75 20.48
N ASP A 43 5.00 -1.98 21.24
CA ASP A 43 4.61 -1.44 22.55
C ASP A 43 4.40 0.09 22.54
N GLU A 44 4.69 0.75 21.42
CA GLU A 44 4.48 2.18 21.27
C GLU A 44 2.99 2.52 21.11
N ILE A 45 2.61 3.70 21.62
CA ILE A 45 1.26 4.24 21.50
C ILE A 45 1.19 5.11 20.25
N TYR A 46 0.31 4.74 19.34
CA TYR A 46 0.08 5.45 18.08
C TYR A 46 -1.23 6.23 18.12
N GLN A 47 -1.24 7.39 17.47
CA GLN A 47 -2.49 8.08 17.17
C GLN A 47 -3.17 7.38 16.00
N SER A 48 -4.48 7.21 16.10
CA SER A 48 -5.26 6.56 15.06
C SER A 48 -6.62 7.20 14.85
N MET A 49 -7.17 6.98 13.66
CA MET A 49 -8.52 7.39 13.27
C MET A 49 -9.25 6.18 12.72
N LYS A 50 -10.39 5.85 13.33
CA LYS A 50 -11.33 4.87 12.82
C LYS A 50 -12.38 5.59 11.96
N LEU A 51 -12.45 5.25 10.68
CA LEU A 51 -13.37 5.85 9.71
C LEU A 51 -14.49 4.83 9.40
N VAL A 52 -15.72 5.13 9.83
CA VAL A 52 -16.91 4.29 9.62
C VAL A 52 -17.99 5.10 8.92
N GLY A 53 -18.07 5.03 7.59
CA GLY A 53 -18.99 5.87 6.82
C GLY A 53 -18.73 7.36 7.07
N ASP A 54 -19.72 8.07 7.64
CA ASP A 54 -19.61 9.49 7.99
C ASP A 54 -19.13 9.72 9.45
N ASP A 55 -18.99 8.67 10.27
CA ASP A 55 -18.54 8.78 11.67
C ASP A 55 -17.05 8.48 11.78
N ASN A 56 -16.29 9.49 12.23
CA ASN A 56 -14.84 9.42 12.40
C ASN A 56 -14.48 9.52 13.89
N ARG A 57 -13.75 8.52 14.39
CA ARG A 57 -13.38 8.45 15.82
C ARG A 57 -11.88 8.40 15.99
N SER A 58 -11.35 9.38 16.73
CA SER A 58 -9.95 9.42 17.08
C SER A 58 -9.67 8.58 18.32
N GLU A 59 -8.70 7.68 18.20
CA GLU A 59 -8.33 6.69 19.20
C GLU A 59 -6.80 6.64 19.37
N LYS A 60 -6.32 6.26 20.55
CA LYS A 60 -4.91 5.88 20.77
C LYS A 60 -4.83 4.37 20.84
N ILE A 61 -3.87 3.76 20.14
CA ILE A 61 -3.76 2.31 20.06
C ILE A 61 -2.33 1.82 20.28
N ILE A 62 -2.21 0.55 20.67
CA ILE A 62 -0.94 -0.19 20.71
C ILE A 62 -1.10 -1.44 19.85
N PHE A 63 -0.11 -1.72 19.01
CA PHE A 63 -0.15 -2.88 18.11
C PHE A 63 0.12 -4.23 18.79
N ALA A 64 0.52 -4.29 20.05
CA ALA A 64 0.50 -5.48 20.94
C ALA A 64 0.61 -6.84 20.20
N GLY A 65 -0.40 -7.71 20.28
CA GLY A 65 -0.42 -9.02 19.61
C GLY A 65 -0.62 -8.94 18.09
N PHE A 66 -1.05 -7.78 17.59
CA PHE A 66 -1.22 -7.51 16.17
C PHE A 66 0.14 -7.31 15.46
N TYR A 67 1.17 -6.85 16.18
CA TYR A 67 2.53 -6.65 15.65
C TYR A 67 3.14 -7.94 15.08
N ASP A 68 3.00 -9.06 15.77
CA ASP A 68 3.55 -10.33 15.30
C ASP A 68 2.90 -10.72 13.95
N CYS A 69 1.59 -10.45 13.79
CA CYS A 69 0.89 -10.62 12.53
C CYS A 69 1.34 -9.63 11.44
N LEU A 70 1.68 -8.39 11.82
CA LEU A 70 2.30 -7.41 10.93
C LEU A 70 3.69 -7.88 10.43
N GLN A 71 4.49 -8.52 11.30
CA GLN A 71 5.83 -8.98 10.93
C GLN A 71 5.82 -10.20 10.00
N ASP A 72 4.76 -11.01 10.04
CA ASP A 72 4.60 -12.18 9.18
C ASP A 72 4.25 -11.86 7.72
N TYR A 73 4.27 -10.57 7.34
CA TYR A 73 3.94 -10.13 5.98
C TYR A 73 4.85 -10.70 4.90
N LYS A 74 4.28 -11.65 4.16
CA LYS A 74 4.67 -11.97 2.79
C LYS A 74 3.69 -11.31 1.84
N PRO A 75 4.15 -10.75 0.72
CA PRO A 75 3.25 -10.10 -0.22
C PRO A 75 2.32 -11.17 -0.82
N LEU A 76 1.04 -11.14 -0.44
CA LEU A 76 -0.02 -12.00 -0.96
C LEU A 76 -0.65 -11.32 -2.18
N TRP A 77 0.05 -11.34 -3.31
CA TRP A 77 -0.13 -10.40 -4.42
C TRP A 77 -1.55 -10.23 -4.97
N LYS A 78 -2.47 -11.18 -4.80
CA LYS A 78 -3.81 -11.11 -5.42
C LYS A 78 -4.84 -11.94 -4.65
N ARG A 79 -4.92 -11.82 -3.33
CA ARG A 79 -6.05 -12.45 -2.63
C ARG A 79 -7.31 -11.64 -2.92
N ARG A 80 -8.37 -12.33 -3.36
CA ARG A 80 -9.66 -11.69 -3.62
C ARG A 80 -10.16 -11.11 -2.31
N ILE A 81 -10.36 -9.79 -2.27
CA ILE A 81 -10.95 -9.08 -1.13
C ILE A 81 -12.28 -9.76 -0.82
N PRO A 82 -12.48 -10.29 0.40
CA PRO A 82 -13.73 -10.93 0.74
C PRO A 82 -14.86 -9.91 0.70
N LYS A 83 -16.05 -10.39 0.35
CA LYS A 83 -17.26 -9.59 0.49
C LYS A 83 -17.54 -9.46 1.98
N GLY A 84 -17.12 -8.36 2.57
CA GLY A 84 -17.51 -7.94 3.91
C GLY A 84 -18.98 -7.57 3.97
N ASN A 85 -19.49 -7.42 5.19
CA ASN A 85 -20.77 -6.77 5.41
C ASN A 85 -20.49 -5.26 5.46
N PRO A 86 -21.09 -4.42 4.58
CA PRO A 86 -20.80 -2.99 4.53
C PRO A 86 -20.98 -2.25 5.86
N HIS A 87 -21.77 -2.80 6.79
CA HIS A 87 -21.99 -2.23 8.12
C HIS A 87 -20.84 -2.47 9.10
N ASP A 88 -20.02 -3.48 8.85
CA ASP A 88 -18.91 -3.90 9.71
C ASP A 88 -17.54 -3.52 9.13
N ASP A 89 -17.54 -2.98 7.90
CA ASP A 89 -16.34 -2.58 7.17
C ASP A 89 -15.92 -1.15 7.61
N TYR A 90 -14.63 -0.96 7.90
CA TYR A 90 -14.08 0.33 8.28
C TYR A 90 -12.61 0.48 7.88
N TYR A 91 -12.14 1.72 7.84
CA TYR A 91 -10.71 2.01 7.72
C TYR A 91 -10.13 2.39 9.07
N LEU A 92 -8.94 1.89 9.36
CA LEU A 92 -8.13 2.35 10.48
C LEU A 92 -6.89 3.04 9.90
N GLU A 93 -6.75 4.32 10.18
CA GLU A 93 -5.57 5.10 9.85
C GLU A 93 -4.71 5.24 11.10
N VAL A 94 -3.43 4.87 11.04
CA VAL A 94 -2.52 4.88 12.19
C VAL A 94 -1.29 5.68 11.85
N LEU A 95 -1.07 6.78 12.57
CA LEU A 95 0.09 7.63 12.42
C LEU A 95 1.28 6.98 13.15
N VAL A 96 2.26 6.50 12.38
CA VAL A 96 3.44 5.80 12.91
C VAL A 96 4.59 6.78 13.14
N SER A 97 4.75 7.75 12.25
CA SER A 97 5.72 8.84 12.40
C SER A 97 5.08 10.17 12.00
N SER A 98 5.79 11.30 12.10
CA SER A 98 5.27 12.58 11.60
C SER A 98 4.98 12.56 10.09
N ASN A 99 5.57 11.62 9.36
CA ASN A 99 5.55 11.57 7.91
C ASN A 99 4.88 10.31 7.36
N ASP A 100 4.64 9.29 8.19
CA ASP A 100 4.20 7.98 7.74
C ASP A 100 2.92 7.52 8.46
N MET A 101 2.00 6.99 7.67
CA MET A 101 0.71 6.48 8.13
C MET A 101 0.46 5.08 7.57
N LEU A 102 -0.02 4.18 8.41
CA LEU A 102 -0.54 2.88 8.01
C LEU A 102 -2.05 2.97 7.81
N ILE A 103 -2.54 2.39 6.71
CA ILE A 103 -3.97 2.35 6.38
C ILE A 103 -4.40 0.88 6.35
N PHE A 104 -5.32 0.51 7.23
CA PHE A 104 -5.89 -0.83 7.30
C PHE A 104 -7.30 -0.84 6.72
N ASP A 105 -7.55 -1.66 5.69
CA ASP A 105 -8.93 -2.05 5.29
C ASP A 105 -9.38 -3.19 6.20
N VAL A 106 -10.37 -2.91 7.05
CA VAL A 106 -10.90 -3.88 8.01
C VAL A 106 -12.30 -4.31 7.60
N ARG A 107 -12.52 -5.63 7.54
CA ARG A 107 -13.83 -6.22 7.23
C ARG A 107 -14.11 -7.35 8.19
N GLY A 108 -15.31 -7.38 8.78
CA GLY A 108 -15.70 -8.44 9.71
C GLY A 108 -14.72 -8.67 10.88
N GLY A 109 -14.01 -7.63 11.33
CA GLY A 109 -13.02 -7.73 12.42
C GLY A 109 -11.63 -8.26 12.00
N GLU A 110 -11.38 -8.45 10.70
CA GLU A 110 -10.06 -8.80 10.18
C GLU A 110 -9.54 -7.66 9.30
N ALA A 111 -8.29 -7.26 9.50
CA ALA A 111 -7.60 -6.36 8.61
C ALA A 111 -7.12 -7.19 7.40
N TYR A 112 -7.61 -6.82 6.21
CA TYR A 112 -7.40 -7.53 4.95
C TYR A 112 -6.33 -6.92 4.05
N GLN A 113 -6.10 -5.63 4.20
CA GLN A 113 -5.10 -4.90 3.44
C GLN A 113 -4.42 -3.89 4.33
N VAL A 114 -3.11 -3.75 4.17
CA VAL A 114 -2.30 -2.67 4.73
C VAL A 114 -1.66 -1.90 3.60
N GLY A 115 -1.96 -0.61 3.54
CA GLY A 115 -1.24 0.38 2.75
C GLY A 115 -0.32 1.22 3.64
N VAL A 116 0.75 1.72 3.05
CA VAL A 116 1.57 2.78 3.65
C VAL A 116 1.24 4.08 2.91
N ARG A 117 1.17 5.18 3.64
CA ARG A 117 1.02 6.51 3.07
C ARG A 117 2.05 7.43 3.69
N SER A 118 2.83 8.11 2.87
CA SER A 118 3.94 8.95 3.34
C SER A 118 3.88 10.34 2.76
N ILE A 119 4.33 11.31 3.54
CA ILE A 119 4.43 12.70 3.12
C ILE A 119 5.56 12.84 2.08
N ASP A 120 5.24 13.37 0.91
CA ASP A 120 6.19 13.71 -0.13
C ASP A 120 6.96 15.01 0.16
N GLU A 121 7.90 15.37 -0.70
CA GLU A 121 8.69 16.61 -0.60
C GLU A 121 7.85 17.90 -0.56
N ASN A 122 6.59 17.83 -0.98
CA ASN A 122 5.66 18.96 -1.00
C ASN A 122 4.71 18.99 0.21
N GLY A 123 4.87 18.07 1.17
CA GLY A 123 3.99 18.00 2.33
C GLY A 123 2.67 17.27 2.07
N ILE A 124 2.54 16.57 0.94
CA ILE A 124 1.30 15.88 0.56
C ILE A 124 1.47 14.38 0.82
N TYR A 125 0.46 13.78 1.43
CA TYR A 125 0.43 12.33 1.59
C TYR A 125 0.25 11.62 0.24
N GLN A 126 1.16 10.69 -0.06
CA GLN A 126 1.11 9.80 -1.22
C GLN A 126 0.97 8.36 -0.75
N ASP A 127 0.08 7.59 -1.37
CA ASP A 127 -0.02 6.15 -1.12
C ASP A 127 1.22 5.46 -1.69
N SER A 128 1.85 4.58 -0.90
CA SER A 128 2.86 3.67 -1.42
C SER A 128 2.21 2.81 -2.51
N SER A 129 2.89 2.64 -3.63
CA SER A 129 2.37 1.87 -4.77
C SER A 129 2.04 0.41 -4.41
N ASP A 130 2.62 -0.09 -3.32
CA ASP A 130 2.42 -1.43 -2.82
C ASP A 130 1.39 -1.46 -1.69
N SER A 131 0.34 -2.24 -1.88
CA SER A 131 -0.60 -2.59 -0.82
C SER A 131 -0.49 -4.09 -0.55
N HIS A 132 -0.42 -4.45 0.72
CA HIS A 132 -0.19 -5.81 1.15
C HIS A 132 -1.49 -6.41 1.63
N ALA A 133 -1.89 -7.56 1.09
CA ALA A 133 -3.00 -8.31 1.66
C ALA A 133 -2.53 -9.03 2.92
N ILE A 134 -3.28 -8.86 4.00
CA ILE A 134 -2.99 -9.31 5.35
C ILE A 134 -4.23 -10.04 5.89
N ASN A 135 -4.11 -10.84 6.94
CA ASN A 135 -5.31 -11.38 7.60
C ASN A 135 -5.09 -11.41 9.10
N CYS A 136 -5.12 -10.21 9.68
CA CYS A 136 -4.84 -10.02 11.09
C CYS A 136 -6.14 -9.64 11.82
N ASN A 137 -6.47 -10.39 12.87
CA ASN A 137 -7.62 -10.05 13.71
C ASN A 137 -7.37 -8.71 14.41
N VAL A 138 -8.22 -7.73 14.16
CA VAL A 138 -8.04 -6.36 14.70
C VAL A 138 -8.29 -6.27 16.20
N ASN A 139 -8.95 -7.26 16.80
CA ASN A 139 -9.12 -7.32 18.26
C ASN A 139 -7.79 -7.51 19.01
N LEU A 140 -6.70 -7.81 18.28
CA LEU A 140 -5.35 -7.85 18.82
C LEU A 140 -4.74 -6.43 19.00
N ILE A 141 -5.36 -5.41 18.41
CA ILE A 141 -5.04 -4.00 18.64
C ILE A 141 -5.66 -3.59 19.96
N LYS A 142 -4.83 -3.05 20.86
CA LYS A 142 -5.29 -2.57 22.16
C LYS A 142 -5.60 -1.08 22.06
N VAL A 143 -6.86 -0.71 22.27
CA VAL A 143 -7.26 0.70 22.46
C VAL A 143 -6.79 1.15 23.85
N VAL A 144 -6.17 2.33 23.90
CA VAL A 144 -5.69 2.97 25.12
C VAL A 144 -6.63 4.13 25.44
N ASP A 145 -7.14 4.16 26.66
CA ASP A 145 -7.98 5.27 27.13
C ASP A 145 -7.21 6.61 27.04
N LYS A 146 -7.94 7.68 26.73
CA LYS A 146 -7.39 8.99 26.37
C LYS A 146 -6.51 9.62 27.45
#